data_AF-A0A928W806-F1
#
_entry.id   AF-A0A928W806-F1
#
_cell.length_a   1.000
_cell.length_b   1.000
_cell.length_c   1.000
_cell.angle_alpha   90.00
_cell.angle_beta   90.00
_cell.angle_gamma   90.00
#
_symmetry.space_group_name_H-M   'P 1'
#
loop_
_entity.id
_entity.type
_entity.pdbx_description
1 polymer ?
#
loop_
_entity_poly.entity_id
_entity_poly.type
_entity_poly.pdbx_seq_one_letter_code
_entity_poly.pdbx_strand_id
1 'polypeptide(L)'
;MYLLDTSVVSNFLDERRYYPQLTARILSKPPEQIFISIITVEEILQGALASVQKVKRKPITKAYEYLGDLFSAIGIAEIEDWTL
;
A
#
# COMPACT_ATOMS: atom_id res chain seq x y z
N MET A 1 16.86 -6.77 -5.60
CA MET A 1 15.50 -7.33 -5.53
C MET A 1 15.02 -7.29 -4.11
N TYR A 2 13.94 -6.58 -3.85
CA TYR A 2 13.25 -6.48 -2.57
C TYR A 2 11.78 -6.84 -2.77
N LEU A 3 11.26 -7.71 -1.92
CA LEU A 3 9.82 -7.98 -1.83
C LEU A 3 9.30 -7.25 -0.60
N LEU A 4 8.34 -6.34 -0.79
CA LEU A 4 7.75 -5.58 0.32
C LEU A 4 6.58 -6.37 0.92
N ASP A 5 6.57 -6.49 2.25
CA ASP A 5 5.45 -7.04 2.98
C ASP A 5 4.36 -5.98 3.24
N THR A 6 3.19 -6.46 3.68
CA THR A 6 2.02 -5.65 4.01
C THR A 6 2.31 -4.52 5.00
N SER A 7 3.18 -4.75 5.98
CA SER A 7 3.53 -3.77 7.01
C SER A 7 4.44 -2.66 6.47
N VAL A 8 5.39 -3.02 5.61
CA VAL A 8 6.32 -2.09 4.96
C VAL A 8 5.56 -1.20 3.99
N VAL A 9 4.68 -1.78 3.16
CA VAL A 9 3.83 -1.01 2.24
C VAL A 9 2.90 -0.09 3.05
N SER A 10 2.20 -0.62 4.06
CA SER A 10 1.30 0.19 4.89
C SER A 10 2.01 1.36 5.57
N ASN A 11 3.22 1.15 6.11
CA ASN A 11 4.02 2.21 6.74
C ASN A 11 4.58 3.21 5.73
N PHE A 12 4.90 2.78 4.50
CA PHE A 12 5.34 3.69 3.45
C PHE A 12 4.20 4.58 2.95
N LEU A 13 2.96 4.06 2.94
CA LEU A 13 1.77 4.76 2.47
C LEU A 13 1.08 5.62 3.54
N ASP A 14 1.29 5.34 4.83
CA ASP A 14 0.67 6.12 5.92
C ASP A 14 1.41 7.44 6.14
N GLU A 15 0.89 8.53 5.58
CA GLU A 15 1.41 9.89 5.77
C GLU A 15 1.47 10.33 7.24
N ARG A 16 0.69 9.70 8.14
CA ARG A 16 0.74 9.99 9.58
C ARG A 16 1.92 9.34 10.28
N ARG A 17 2.49 8.30 9.67
CA ARG A 17 3.63 7.53 10.18
C ARG A 17 4.82 7.73 9.25
N TYR A 18 5.47 8.87 9.40
CA TYR A 18 6.66 9.17 8.61
C TYR A 18 7.87 8.40 9.15
N TYR A 19 8.34 7.40 8.38
CA TYR A 19 9.57 6.65 8.65
C TYR A 19 10.66 7.03 7.63
N PRO A 20 11.41 8.12 7.86
CA PRO A 20 12.34 8.67 6.86
C PRO A 20 13.39 7.67 6.39
N GLN A 21 13.86 6.79 7.27
CA GLN A 21 14.85 5.76 6.92
C GLN A 21 14.27 4.70 5.96
N LEU A 22 13.01 4.32 6.16
CA LEU A 22 12.32 3.38 5.28
C LEU A 22 12.06 4.02 3.92
N THR A 23 11.51 5.24 3.92
CA THR A 23 11.27 6.03 2.71
C THR A 23 12.55 6.21 1.90
N ALA A 24 13.64 6.66 2.52
CA ALA A 24 14.92 6.83 1.85
C ALA A 24 15.45 5.51 1.28
N ARG A 25 15.27 4.40 1.99
CA ARG A 25 15.71 3.08 1.53
C ARG A 25 14.91 2.61 0.32
N ILE A 26 13.59 2.76 0.33
CA ILE A 26 12.72 2.40 -0.81
C ILE A 26 13.06 3.29 -2.02
N LEU A 27 13.11 4.61 -1.83
CA LEU A 27 13.41 5.56 -2.91
C LEU A 27 14.85 5.46 -3.44
N SER A 28 15.78 4.88 -2.69
CA SER A 28 17.15 4.63 -3.16
C SER A 28 17.28 3.44 -4.12
N LYS A 29 16.19 2.69 -4.34
CA LYS A 29 16.19 1.50 -5.21
C LYS A 29 15.50 1.80 -6.54
N PRO A 30 16.02 1.27 -7.65
CA PRO A 30 15.29 1.30 -8.92
C PRO A 30 13.93 0.62 -8.76
N PRO A 31 12.84 1.16 -9.35
CA PRO A 31 11.50 0.57 -9.27
C PRO A 31 11.47 -0.89 -9.72
N GLU A 32 12.26 -1.26 -10.73
CA GLU A 32 12.37 -2.63 -11.27
C GLU A 32 13.01 -3.63 -10.30
N GLN A 33 13.44 -3.15 -9.13
CA GLN A 33 13.99 -3.98 -8.06
C GLN A 33 13.07 -4.06 -6.84
N ILE A 34 11.90 -3.42 -6.87
CA ILE A 34 10.92 -3.38 -5.80
C ILE A 34 9.65 -4.10 -6.26
N PHE A 35 9.34 -5.17 -5.54
CA PHE A 35 8.21 -6.03 -5.84
C PHE A 35 7.24 -6.02 -4.67
N ILE A 36 5.95 -6.10 -4.99
CA ILE A 36 4.89 -6.36 -4.01
C ILE A 36 4.15 -7.61 -4.48
N SER A 37 3.92 -8.56 -3.58
CA SER A 37 3.16 -9.75 -3.93
C SER A 37 1.68 -9.39 -4.15
N ILE A 38 1.02 -10.08 -5.07
CA ILE A 38 -0.44 -9.93 -5.26
C ILE A 38 -1.23 -10.20 -3.97
N ILE A 39 -0.77 -11.16 -3.14
CA ILE A 39 -1.37 -11.48 -1.83
C ILE A 39 -1.29 -10.26 -0.89
N THR A 40 -0.14 -9.58 -0.85
CA THR A 40 0.02 -8.34 -0.08
C THR A 40 -0.92 -7.24 -0.55
N VAL A 41 -1.08 -7.09 -1.86
CA VAL A 41 -2.04 -6.13 -2.44
C VAL A 41 -3.47 -6.46 -1.98
N GLU A 42 -3.87 -7.72 -2.05
CA GLU A 42 -5.20 -8.17 -1.62
C GLU A 42 -5.45 -7.92 -0.12
N GLU A 43 -4.49 -8.23 0.74
CA GLU A 43 -4.58 -8.00 2.19
C GLU A 43 -4.81 -6.50 2.50
N ILE A 44 -4.07 -5.62 1.82
CA ILE A 44 -4.19 -4.17 2.02
C ILE A 44 -5.57 -3.68 1.56
N LEU A 45 -6.03 -4.13 0.38
CA LEU A 45 -7.35 -3.77 -0.15
C LEU A 45 -8.49 -4.27 0.73
N GLN A 46 -8.40 -5.50 1.24
CA GLN A 46 -9.37 -6.06 2.18
C GLN A 46 -9.40 -5.27 3.50
N GLY A 47 -8.23 -4.91 4.04
CA GLY A 47 -8.11 -4.07 5.24
C GLY A 47 -8.71 -2.66 5.05
N ALA A 48 -8.45 -2.04 3.90
CA ALA A 48 -9.02 -0.76 3.52
C ALA A 48 -10.54 -0.82 3.42
N LEU A 49 -11.08 -1.82 2.71
CA LEU A 49 -12.53 -2.03 2.56
C LEU A 49 -13.22 -2.26 3.90
N ALA A 50 -12.64 -3.11 4.76
CA ALA A 50 -13.17 -3.35 6.11
C ALA A 50 -13.18 -2.07 6.96
N SER A 51 -12.18 -1.22 6.80
CA SER A 51 -12.11 0.08 7.49
C SER A 51 -13.19 1.03 7.01
N VAL A 52 -13.46 1.08 5.70
CA VAL A 52 -14.55 1.87 5.11
C VAL A 52 -15.91 1.37 5.62
N GLN A 53 -16.16 0.07 5.59
CA GLN A 53 -17.42 -0.52 6.04
C GLN A 53 -17.73 -0.26 7.53
N LYS A 54 -16.70 -0.14 8.37
CA LYS A 54 -16.87 0.20 9.80
C LYS A 54 -17.30 1.65 10.02
N VAL A 55 -17.05 2.54 9.07
CA VAL A 55 -17.34 3.96 9.20
C VAL A 55 -18.79 4.24 8.82
N LYS A 56 -19.70 4.07 9.78
CA LYS A 56 -21.15 4.30 9.59
C LYS A 56 -21.57 5.76 9.32
N ARG A 57 -20.66 6.76 9.44
CA ARG A 57 -21.02 8.20 9.55
C ARG A 57 -20.04 9.22 8.91
N LYS A 58 -19.08 8.84 8.06
CA LYS A 58 -18.25 9.83 7.34
C LYS A 58 -18.85 10.12 5.95
N PRO A 59 -18.54 11.29 5.36
CA PRO A 59 -18.83 11.53 3.95
C PRO A 59 -18.14 10.44 3.12
N ILE A 60 -18.96 9.69 2.40
CA ILE A 60 -18.58 8.53 1.57
C ILE A 60 -17.44 8.90 0.61
N THR A 61 -17.37 10.15 0.15
CA THR A 61 -16.29 10.70 -0.69
C THR A 61 -14.89 10.49 -0.10
N LYS A 62 -14.70 10.70 1.21
CA LYS A 62 -13.37 10.50 1.85
C LYS A 62 -12.92 9.05 1.88
N ALA A 63 -13.86 8.09 1.84
CA ALA A 63 -13.53 6.68 1.79
C ALA A 63 -13.06 6.26 0.39
N TYR A 64 -13.70 6.79 -0.66
CA TYR A 64 -13.28 6.54 -2.04
C TYR A 64 -11.99 7.29 -2.41
N GLU A 65 -11.78 8.50 -1.89
CA GLU A 65 -10.50 9.21 -2.00
C GLU A 65 -9.35 8.37 -1.43
N TYR A 66 -9.52 7.83 -0.22
CA TYR A 66 -8.53 6.94 0.40
C TYR A 66 -8.23 5.68 -0.43
N LEU A 67 -9.25 5.08 -1.06
CA LEU A 67 -9.04 3.96 -1.97
C LEU A 67 -8.27 4.39 -3.23
N GLY A 68 -8.58 5.57 -3.80
CA GLY A 68 -7.87 6.12 -4.95
C GLY A 68 -6.39 6.40 -4.67
N ASP A 69 -6.08 6.97 -3.51
CA ASP A 69 -4.70 7.22 -3.07
C ASP A 69 -3.94 5.90 -2.89
N LEU A 70 -4.60 4.90 -2.29
CA LEU A 70 -4.03 3.57 -2.11
C LEU A 70 -3.70 2.88 -3.44
N PHE A 71 -4.63 2.89 -4.40
CA PHE A 71 -4.38 2.32 -5.73
C PHE A 71 -3.24 3.03 -6.47
N SER A 72 -3.21 4.37 -6.40
CA SER A 72 -2.16 5.17 -7.03
C SER A 72 -0.78 4.85 -6.45
N ALA A 73 -0.72 4.62 -5.14
CA ALA A 73 0.52 4.35 -4.45
C ALA A 73 0.98 2.88 -4.54
N ILE A 74 0.08 1.93 -4.81
CA ILE A 74 0.45 0.56 -5.19
C ILE A 74 1.03 0.53 -6.61
N GLY A 75 0.55 1.39 -7.51
CA GLY A 75 1.01 1.48 -8.90
C GLY A 75 2.47 1.89 -9.09
N ILE A 76 3.20 2.24 -8.03
CA ILE A 76 4.65 2.56 -8.08
C ILE A 76 5.53 1.29 -8.09
N ALA A 77 4.96 0.13 -7.79
CA ALA A 77 5.68 -1.13 -7.69
C ALA A 77 5.26 -2.10 -8.79
N GLU A 78 6.18 -2.98 -9.19
CA GLU A 78 5.85 -4.10 -10.05
C GLU A 78 5.09 -5.15 -9.22
N ILE A 79 3.87 -5.48 -9.64
CA ILE A 79 3.02 -6.47 -8.99
C ILE A 79 3.32 -7.81 -9.65
N GLU A 80 3.80 -8.76 -8.85
CA GLU A 80 4.10 -10.11 -9.32
C GLU A 80 3.25 -11.15 -8.60
N ASP A 81 2.78 -12.11 -9.39
CA ASP A 81 2.07 -13.29 -8.90
C ASP A 81 3.08 -14.36 -8.49
N TRP A 82 3.32 -14.47 -7.18
CA TRP A 82 4.25 -15.41 -6.57
C TRP A 82 3.53 -16.66 -6.03
N THR A 83 2.43 -17.09 -6.66
CA THR A 83 1.82 -18.39 -6.32
C THR A 83 2.75 -19.54 -6.76
N LEU A 84 3.34 -20.22 -5.78
CA LEU A 84 3.98 -21.54 -5.91
C LEU A 84 2.93 -22.65 -5.96
#